data_AF-A0A5E6NVM0-F1
#
_entry.id   AF-A0A5E6NVM0-F1
#
_cell.length_a   1.000
_cell.length_b   1.000
_cell.length_c   1.000
_cell.angle_alpha   90.00
_cell.angle_beta   90.00
_cell.angle_gamma   90.00
#
_symmetry.space_group_name_H-M   'P 1'
#
loop_
_entity.id
_entity.type
_entity.pdbx_description
1 polymer ?
#
loop_
_entity_poly.entity_id
_entity_poly.type
_entity_poly.pdbx_seq_one_letter_code
_entity_poly.pdbx_strand_id
1 'polypeptide(L)' 'MRPLVVAIPRFIQNKNAFAALKVDGSIKAWGRSDYGGTGAPSGSGYTKIYSTMRAFAAVKADGSIKGVG' A
#
# COMPACT_ATOMS: atom_id res chain seq x y z
N MET A 1 -26.61 -14.29 -12.91
CA MET A 1 -25.56 -13.29 -13.18
C MET A 1 -24.73 -13.12 -11.92
N ARG A 2 -23.39 -13.23 -11.99
CA ARG A 2 -22.52 -12.90 -10.85
C ARG A 2 -22.30 -11.38 -10.86
N PRO A 3 -22.60 -10.64 -9.78
CA PRO A 3 -22.32 -9.22 -9.75
C PRO A 3 -20.81 -9.02 -9.88
N LEU A 4 -20.40 -8.11 -10.76
CA LEU A 4 -19.01 -7.67 -10.84
C LEU A 4 -18.76 -6.84 -9.58
N VAL A 5 -18.30 -7.48 -8.51
CA VAL A 5 -17.86 -6.77 -7.30
C VAL A 5 -16.56 -6.06 -7.66
N VAL A 6 -16.64 -4.78 -8.01
CA VAL A 6 -15.45 -3.94 -8.18
C VAL A 6 -14.90 -3.65 -6.79
N ALA A 7 -13.89 -4.42 -6.42
CA ALA A 7 -13.12 -4.20 -5.21
C ALA A 7 -12.43 -2.83 -5.25
N ILE A 8 -12.81 -1.91 -4.35
CA ILE A 8 -12.19 -0.58 -4.24
C ILE A 8 -10.94 -0.70 -3.35
N PRO A 9 -9.73 -0.39 -3.86
CA PRO A 9 -8.52 -0.38 -3.05
C PRO A 9 -8.58 0.68 -1.95
N ARG A 10 -7.83 0.48 -0.87
CA ARG A 10 -7.57 1.54 0.10
C ARG A 10 -6.37 2.36 -0.38
N PHE A 11 -6.59 3.66 -0.60
CA PHE A 11 -5.55 4.59 -1.03
C PHE A 11 -5.07 5.45 0.15
N ILE A 12 -3.77 5.73 0.18
CA ILE A 12 -3.15 6.71 1.07
C ILE A 12 -2.11 7.53 0.29
N GLN A 13 -1.77 8.69 0.83
CA GLN A 13 -0.80 9.60 0.23
C GLN A 13 0.06 10.28 1.28
N ASN A 14 1.26 10.69 0.88
CA ASN A 14 2.07 11.64 1.62
C ASN A 14 2.32 12.89 0.77
N LYS A 15 3.34 13.70 1.11
CA LYS A 15 3.59 14.96 0.40
C LYS A 15 3.81 14.82 -1.10
N ASN A 16 4.42 13.72 -1.58
CA ASN A 16 4.81 13.57 -2.99
C ASN A 16 4.63 12.14 -3.56
N ALA A 17 3.95 11.24 -2.84
CA ALA A 17 3.76 9.86 -3.25
C ALA A 17 2.41 9.30 -2.79
N PHE A 18 2.01 8.22 -3.46
CA PHE A 18 0.76 7.50 -3.23
C PHE A 18 1.03 6.01 -3.03
N ALA A 19 0.14 5.35 -2.29
CA ALA A 19 0.12 3.91 -2.20
C ALA A 19 -1.32 3.38 -2.15
N ALA A 20 -1.52 2.20 -2.74
CA ALA A 20 -2.78 1.47 -2.74
C ALA A 20 -2.59 0.08 -2.14
N LEU A 21 -3.42 -0.24 -1.15
CA LEU A 21 -3.64 -1.61 -0.67
C LEU A 21 -4.81 -2.20 -1.45
N LYS A 22 -4.54 -3.23 -2.25
CA LYS A 22 -5.54 -3.95 -3.03
C LYS A 22 -6.24 -5.01 -2.20
N VAL A 23 -7.39 -5.50 -2.69
CA VAL A 23 -8.18 -6.54 -2.01
C VAL A 23 -7.46 -7.90 -1.98
N ASP A 24 -6.55 -8.16 -2.91
CA ASP A 24 -5.67 -9.33 -2.86
C ASP A 24 -4.57 -9.24 -1.78
N GLY A 25 -4.52 -8.15 -1.01
CA GLY A 25 -3.54 -7.90 0.03
C GLY A 25 -2.16 -7.48 -0.50
N SER A 26 -2.01 -7.21 -1.79
CA SER A 26 -0.79 -6.63 -2.38
C SER A 26 -0.81 -5.10 -2.31
N ILE A 27 0.38 -4.50 -2.34
CA ILE A 27 0.55 -3.05 -2.32
C ILE A 27 1.16 -2.58 -3.63
N LYS A 28 0.69 -1.44 -4.14
CA LYS A 28 1.32 -0.69 -5.21
C LYS A 28 1.62 0.73 -4.74
N ALA A 29 2.83 1.21 -4.97
CA ALA A 29 3.23 2.60 -4.72
C ALA A 29 3.61 3.28 -6.04
N TRP A 30 3.38 4.60 -6.12
CA TRP A 30 3.81 5.44 -7.24
C TRP A 30 4.04 6.88 -6.77
N GLY A 31 4.84 7.64 -7.52
CA GLY A 31 5.23 9.02 -7.20
C GLY A 31 6.73 9.15 -6.96
N ARG A 32 7.14 10.13 -6.17
CA ARG A 32 8.56 10.42 -5.93
C ARG A 32 9.23 9.31 -5.10
N SER A 33 10.37 8.80 -5.58
CA SER A 33 11.13 7.71 -4.94
C SER A 33 11.50 8.02 -3.49
N ASP A 34 12.03 9.22 -3.22
CA ASP A 34 12.46 9.65 -1.88
C ASP A 34 11.31 9.82 -0.85
N TYR A 35 10.09 9.49 -1.27
CA TYR A 35 8.86 9.58 -0.51
C TYR A 35 8.15 8.21 -0.42
N GLY A 36 8.81 7.08 -0.71
CA GLY A 36 8.17 5.77 -0.78
C GLY A 36 7.24 5.60 -1.99
N GLY A 37 7.36 6.47 -3.01
CA GLY A 37 6.65 6.33 -4.28
C GLY A 37 7.20 5.20 -5.16
N THR A 38 8.31 4.62 -4.76
CA THR A 38 8.89 3.39 -5.33
C THR A 38 9.07 2.36 -4.20
N GLY A 39 9.41 1.12 -4.52
CA GLY A 39 9.80 0.15 -3.46
C GLY A 39 8.66 -0.43 -2.63
N ALA A 40 7.43 -0.47 -3.15
CA ALA A 40 6.35 -1.24 -2.52
C ALA A 40 6.80 -2.69 -2.28
N PRO A 41 6.56 -3.27 -1.10
CA PRO A 41 7.03 -4.60 -0.78
C PRO A 41 6.34 -5.62 -1.69
N SER A 42 7.12 -6.61 -2.13
CA SER A 42 6.59 -7.73 -2.89
C SER A 42 5.69 -8.62 -2.03
N GLY A 43 4.80 -9.35 -2.70
CA GLY A 43 3.89 -10.30 -2.08
C GLY A 43 2.55 -9.70 -1.65
N SER A 44 1.81 -10.49 -0.89
CA SER A 44 0.45 -10.20 -0.42
C SER A 44 0.31 -10.45 1.10
N GLY A 45 -0.91 -10.33 1.60
CA GLY A 45 -1.24 -10.53 3.03
C GLY A 45 -1.11 -9.27 3.87
N TYR A 46 -0.86 -8.10 3.25
CA TYR A 46 -0.98 -6.82 3.93
C TYR A 46 -2.46 -6.50 4.18
N THR A 47 -2.75 -5.97 5.36
CA THR A 47 -4.12 -5.64 5.79
C THR A 47 -4.27 -4.15 6.09
N LYS A 48 -3.16 -3.46 6.39
CA LYS A 48 -3.14 -2.04 6.69
C LYS A 48 -1.92 -1.37 6.05
N ILE A 49 -2.09 -0.10 5.71
CA ILE A 49 -1.02 0.76 5.23
C ILE A 49 -1.16 2.14 5.88
N TYR A 50 -0.03 2.70 6.30
CA TYR A 50 0.09 4.00 6.98
C TYR A 50 1.10 4.88 6.25
N SER A 51 0.93 6.20 6.34
CA SER A 51 1.82 7.19 5.73
C SER A 51 2.46 8.08 6.79
N THR A 52 3.72 8.44 6.57
CA THR A 52 4.38 9.58 7.21
C THR A 52 4.50 10.73 6.20
N MET A 53 5.26 11.78 6.52
CA MET A 53 5.55 12.85 5.56
C MET A 53 6.33 12.36 4.32
N ARG A 54 7.16 11.32 4.44
CA ARG A 54 8.11 10.88 3.40
C ARG A 54 8.19 9.36 3.20
N ALA A 55 7.32 8.56 3.82
CA ALA A 55 7.39 7.11 3.69
C ALA A 55 6.02 6.47 3.93
N PHE A 56 5.94 5.16 3.70
CA PHE A 56 4.80 4.36 4.13
C PHE A 56 5.25 3.16 4.99
N ALA A 57 4.31 2.62 5.76
CA ALA A 57 4.49 1.39 6.51
C ALA A 57 3.31 0.46 6.24
N ALA A 58 3.60 -0.80 5.93
CA ALA A 58 2.61 -1.82 5.62
C ALA A 58 2.61 -2.89 6.71
N VAL A 59 1.43 -3.34 7.11
CA VAL A 59 1.24 -4.32 8.19
C VAL A 59 0.53 -5.55 7.66
N LYS A 60 1.07 -6.73 7.95
CA LYS A 60 0.45 -8.02 7.64
C LYS A 60 -0.53 -8.48 8.72
N ALA A 61 -1.35 -9.47 8.40
CA ALA A 61 -2.29 -10.07 9.35
C ALA A 61 -1.61 -10.67 10.60
N ASP A 62 -0.38 -11.16 10.45
CA ASP A 62 0.46 -11.69 11.55
C ASP A 62 1.10 -10.60 12.42
N GLY A 63 0.84 -9.31 12.12
CA GLY A 63 1.40 -8.17 12.83
C GLY A 63 2.81 -7.75 12.36
N SER A 64 3.42 -8.46 11.42
CA SER A 64 4.72 -8.07 10.87
C SER A 64 4.62 -6.80 10.04
N ILE A 65 5.68 -5.99 10.07
CA ILE A 65 5.72 -4.65 9.46
C ILE A 65 6.82 -4.60 8.39
N LYS A 66 6.50 -3.98 7.25
CA LYS A 66 7.46 -3.64 6.20
C LYS A 66 7.39 -2.15 5.89
N GLY A 67 8.54 -1.49 5.86
CA GLY A 67 8.65 -0.12 5.37
C GLY A 67 8.56 -0.07 3.85
N VAL A 68 7.93 1.00 3.34
CA VAL A 68 7.98 1.38 1.92
C VAL A 68 8.89 2.61 1.84
N GLY A 69 10.07 2.42 1.27
CA GLY A 69 11.16 3.40 1.18
C GLY A 69 11.24 4.04 -0.19
#